data_AF-A0A970VBU3-F1
#
_entry.id   AF-A0A970VBU3-F1
#
_cell.length_a   1.000
_cell.length_b   1.000
_cell.length_c   1.000
_cell.angle_alpha   90.00
_cell.angle_beta   90.00
_cell.angle_gamma   90.00
#
_symmetry.space_group_name_H-M   'P 1'
#
loop_
_entity.id
_entity.type
_entity.pdbx_description
1 polymer ?
#
loop_
_entity_poly.entity_id
_entity_poly.type
_entity_poly.pdbx_seq_one_letter_code
_entity_poly.pdbx_strand_id
1 'polypeptide(L)' 'QRERFAAERDLAAARYGYLLGYLQLQAAVGAATTPAPLEEINSYLLAE' A
#
# COMPACT_ATOMS: atom_id res chain seq x y z
N GLN A 1 -5.64 3.02 26.10
CA GLN A 1 -4.37 2.60 25.47
C GLN A 1 -4.53 1.39 24.55
N ARG A 2 -5.12 0.26 24.99
CA ARG A 2 -5.37 -0.91 24.11
C ARG A 2 -6.14 -0.59 22.82
N GLU A 3 -7.22 0.19 22.92
CA GLU A 3 -8.02 0.60 21.76
C GLU A 3 -7.23 1.46 20.76
N ARG A 4 -6.32 2.31 21.27
CA ARG A 4 -5.45 3.14 20.42
C ARG A 4 -4.48 2.28 19.60
N PHE A 5 -3.83 1.30 20.23
CA PHE A 5 -2.93 0.38 19.52
C PHE A 5 -3.69 -0.50 18.52
N ALA A 6 -4.91 -0.92 18.85
CA ALA A 6 -5.77 -1.64 17.91
C ALA A 6 -6.09 -0.76 16.69
N ALA A 7 -6.51 0.49 16.91
CA ALA A 7 -6.81 1.43 15.83
C ALA A 7 -5.59 1.76 14.95
N GLU A 8 -4.41 1.98 15.54
CA GLU A 8 -3.17 2.22 14.79
C GLU A 8 -2.78 1.01 13.93
N ARG A 9 -2.93 -0.20 14.46
CA ARG A 9 -2.65 -1.44 13.73
C ARG A 9 -3.66 -1.67 12.60
N ASP A 10 -4.94 -1.43 12.86
CA ASP A 10 -6.00 -1.60 11.86
C ASP A 10 -5.87 -0.56 10.74
N LEU A 11 -5.44 0.67 11.07
CA LEU A 11 -5.08 1.71 10.10
C LEU A 11 -3.90 1.29 9.22
N ALA A 12 -2.83 0.76 9.83
CA ALA A 12 -1.68 0.25 9.08
C ALA A 12 -2.09 -0.90 8.13
N ALA A 13 -2.89 -1.86 8.61
CA ALA A 13 -3.38 -2.96 7.81
C ALA A 13 -4.21 -2.48 6.60
N ALA A 14 -5.09 -1.49 6.80
CA ALA A 14 -5.89 -0.90 5.73
C ALA A 14 -5.02 -0.22 4.66
N ARG A 15 -3.98 0.52 5.07
CA ARG A 15 -3.04 1.20 4.15
C ARG A 15 -2.29 0.20 3.28
N TYR A 16 -1.69 -0.84 3.89
CA TYR A 16 -0.99 -1.86 3.12
C TYR A 16 -1.93 -2.67 2.22
N GLY A 17 -3.15 -2.97 2.69
CA GLY A 17 -4.18 -3.63 1.89
C GLY A 17 -4.54 -2.85 0.63
N TYR A 18 -4.67 -1.52 0.74
CA TYR A 18 -4.92 -0.64 -0.40
C TYR A 18 -3.76 -0.67 -1.42
N LEU A 19 -2.51 -0.50 -0.96
CA LEU A 19 -1.33 -0.49 -1.83
C LEU A 19 -1.16 -1.82 -2.57
N LEU A 20 -1.37 -2.94 -1.88
CA LEU A 20 -1.33 -4.26 -2.49
C LEU A 20 -2.43 -4.44 -3.53
N GLY A 21 -3.67 -4.03 -3.23
CA GLY A 21 -4.78 -4.09 -4.18
C GLY A 21 -4.53 -3.27 -5.44
N TYR A 22 -3.93 -2.07 -5.29
CA TYR A 22 -3.52 -1.25 -6.43
C TYR A 22 -2.49 -1.97 -7.32
N LEU A 23 -1.46 -2.59 -6.75
CA LEU A 23 -0.48 -3.37 -7.51
C LEU A 23 -1.10 -4.57 -8.23
N GLN A 24 -2.01 -5.27 -7.57
CA GLN A 24 -2.73 -6.40 -8.17
C GLN A 24 -3.58 -5.95 -9.36
N LEU A 25 -4.24 -4.78 -9.27
CA LEU A 25 -5.00 -4.21 -10.37
C LEU A 25 -4.09 -3.82 -11.55
N GLN A 26 -2.97 -3.15 -11.26
CA GLN A 26 -1.97 -2.80 -12.28
C GLN A 26 -1.41 -4.05 -12.98
N ALA A 27 -1.20 -5.13 -12.24
CA ALA A 27 -0.81 -6.41 -12.80
C ALA A 27 -1.89 -7.03 -13.70
N ALA A 28 -3.16 -7.00 -13.26
CA ALA A 28 -4.28 -7.54 -14.02
C ALA A 28 -4.50 -6.83 -15.37
N VAL A 29 -4.20 -5.53 -15.46
CA VAL A 29 -4.31 -4.75 -16.70
C VAL A 29 -3.03 -4.77 -17.55
N GLY A 30 -2.01 -5.53 -17.15
CA GLY A 30 -0.74 -5.66 -17.88
C GLY A 30 0.24 -4.49 -17.70
N ALA A 31 0.00 -3.60 -16.74
CA ALA A 31 0.86 -2.44 -16.44
C ALA A 31 2.01 -2.76 -15.46
N ALA A 32 2.03 -3.96 -14.86
CA ALA A 32 3.06 -4.40 -13.91
C ALA A 32 4.48 -4.57 -14.49
N THR A 33 4.69 -4.35 -15.78
CA THR A 33 6.02 -4.39 -16.42
C THR A 33 6.78 -3.08 -16.32
N THR A 34 6.12 -2.00 -15.88
CA THR A 34 6.76 -0.70 -15.71
C THR A 34 7.21 -0.50 -14.25
N PRO A 35 8.39 0.09 -13.99
CA PRO A 35 8.85 0.39 -12.62
C PRO A 35 7.96 1.40 -11.88
N ALA A 36 7.21 2.22 -12.63
CA ALA A 36 6.49 3.38 -12.11
C ALA A 36 5.54 3.10 -10.92
N PRO A 37 4.71 2.03 -10.92
CA PRO A 37 3.84 1.74 -9.78
C PRO A 37 4.60 1.35 -8.50
N LEU A 38 5.78 0.71 -8.64
CA LEU A 38 6.62 0.37 -7.49
C LEU A 38 7.36 1.60 -6.96
N GLU A 39 7.86 2.46 -7.84
CA GLU A 39 8.49 3.74 -7.46
C GLU A 39 7.50 4.68 -6.76
N GLU A 40 6.27 4.76 -7.27
CA GLU A 40 5.17 5.51 -6.67
C GLU A 40 4.87 5.02 -5.24
N ILE A 41 4.70 3.72 -5.04
CA ILE A 41 4.47 3.13 -3.72
C ILE A 41 5.65 3.35 -2.78
N ASN A 42 6.87 3.22 -3.28
CA ASN A 42 8.07 3.43 -2.48
C ASN A 42 8.15 4.88 -1.98
N SER A 43 7.71 5.85 -2.78
CA SER A 43 7.61 7.26 -2.34
C SER A 43 6.63 7.47 -1.18
N TYR A 44 5.50 6.74 -1.17
CA TYR A 44 4.52 6.82 -0.08
C TYR A 44 5.01 6.17 1.21
N LEU A 45 5.85 5.14 1.11
CA LEU A 45 6.40 4.43 2.28
C LEU A 45 7.63 5.11 2.89
N LEU A 46 8.39 5.88 2.10
CA LEU A 46 9.57 6.63 2.57
C LEU A 46 9.24 8.03 3.10
N ALA A 47 8.03 8.52 2.87
CA ALA A 47 7.57 9.84 3.31
C ALA A 47 6.97 9.86 4.74
N GLU A 48 6.90 8.70 5.42
CA GLU A 48 6.62 8.57 6.86
C GLU A 48 7.90 8.51 7.69
#